data_AF-A0A7S2FPF3-F1
#
_entry.id   AF-A0A7S2FPF3-F1
#
_cell.length_a   1.000
_cell.length_b   1.000
_cell.length_c   1.000
_cell.angle_alpha   90.00
_cell.angle_beta   90.00
_cell.angle_gamma   90.00
#
_symmetry.space_group_name_H-M   'P 1'
#
loop_
_entity.id
_entity.type
_entity.pdbx_description
1 polymer ?
#
loop_
_entity_poly.entity_id
_entity_poly.type
_entity_poly.pdbx_seq_one_letter_code
_entity_poly.pdbx_strand_id
1 'polypeptide(L)'
;HPEWAAIFIVDAFDVRVGMNPCQSLREGMLYVGHEQDRLKRHPWMKARFQKMGGKYNDWYRSKVNDKMKILNCGITGGRRDVMLRLIGRMTEVLSDPNLNVRQKKEDINLNMASLNYIVYTDFAGKFVGNAPVHSVYKRFETRRKDVWFVHK
;
A
#
# COMPACT_ATOMS: atom_id res chain seq x y z
N HIS A 1 5.96 18.92 13.59
CA HIS A 1 4.51 19.03 13.42
C HIS A 1 3.75 17.86 14.04
N PRO A 2 3.60 17.78 15.37
CA PRO A 2 2.71 16.81 16.04
C PRO A 2 1.21 17.06 15.78
N GLU A 3 0.84 18.27 15.36
CA GLU A 3 -0.52 18.74 15.16
C GLU A 3 -1.23 18.20 13.90
N TRP A 4 -0.48 17.63 12.95
CA TRP A 4 -1.07 17.08 11.73
C TRP A 4 -1.86 15.81 12.04
N ALA A 5 -3.18 15.92 12.02
CA ALA A 5 -4.10 14.81 12.31
C ALA A 5 -4.31 13.86 11.11
N ALA A 6 -4.26 14.39 9.89
CA ALA A 6 -4.45 13.66 8.64
C ALA A 6 -3.14 13.66 7.84
N ILE A 7 -2.67 12.48 7.43
CA ILE A 7 -1.43 12.32 6.67
C ILE A 7 -1.71 11.47 5.44
N PHE A 8 -1.26 11.94 4.29
CA PHE A 8 -1.26 11.20 3.03
C PHE A 8 0.14 11.25 2.41
N ILE A 9 0.60 10.10 1.93
CA ILE A 9 1.79 9.96 1.09
C ILE A 9 1.28 9.55 -0.29
N VAL A 10 1.63 10.35 -1.29
CA VAL A 10 1.21 10.13 -2.67
C VAL A 10 2.41 10.19 -3.61
N ASP A 11 2.33 9.47 -4.74
CA ASP A 11 3.31 9.60 -5.81
C ASP A 11 3.25 11.02 -6.40
N ALA A 12 4.42 11.59 -6.67
CA ALA A 12 4.55 13.01 -6.98
C ALA A 12 4.06 13.42 -8.38
N PHE A 13 4.14 12.50 -9.36
CA PHE A 13 3.98 12.86 -10.77
C PHE A 13 2.70 12.31 -11.42
N ASP A 14 2.10 11.27 -10.85
CA ASP A 14 0.99 10.53 -11.47
C ASP A 14 -0.24 10.40 -10.57
N VAL A 15 -0.28 11.16 -9.47
CA VAL A 15 -1.45 11.35 -8.61
C VAL A 15 -1.87 12.81 -8.63
N ARG A 16 -3.16 13.04 -8.91
CA ARG A 16 -3.79 14.36 -8.79
C ARG A 16 -4.80 14.35 -7.65
N VAL A 17 -4.72 15.32 -6.75
CA VAL A 17 -5.72 15.54 -5.71
C VAL A 17 -7.01 16.07 -6.36
N GLY A 18 -8.10 15.31 -6.23
CA GLY A 18 -9.43 15.67 -6.73
C GLY A 18 -10.30 16.32 -5.66
N MET A 19 -10.29 15.77 -4.44
CA MET A 19 -11.05 16.26 -3.29
C MET A 19 -10.20 16.19 -2.03
N ASN A 20 -10.49 17.06 -1.06
CA ASN A 20 -9.84 17.01 0.26
C ASN A 20 -10.31 15.79 1.06
N PRO A 21 -9.43 14.81 1.37
CA PRO A 21 -9.82 13.61 2.11
C PRO A 21 -9.94 13.82 3.62
N CYS A 22 -9.36 14.90 4.17
CA CYS A 22 -9.05 15.02 5.60
C CYS A 22 -10.28 14.95 6.51
N GLN A 23 -11.43 15.48 6.06
CA GLN A 23 -12.67 15.46 6.84
C GLN A 23 -13.40 14.10 6.79
N SER A 24 -13.00 13.20 5.89
CA SER A 24 -13.66 11.91 5.66
C SER A 24 -12.92 10.73 6.30
N LEU A 25 -11.87 11.00 7.08
CA LEU A 25 -11.07 9.97 7.73
C LEU A 25 -11.80 9.39 8.94
N ARG A 26 -11.88 8.06 8.97
CA ARG A 26 -12.39 7.30 10.10
C ARG A 26 -11.25 6.85 11.00
N GLU A 27 -11.52 6.77 12.30
CA GLU A 27 -10.54 6.33 13.28
C GLU A 27 -10.07 4.89 13.02
N GLY A 28 -8.77 4.66 13.16
CA GLY A 28 -8.15 3.35 12.96
C GLY A 28 -8.15 2.83 11.52
N MET A 29 -8.67 3.59 10.54
CA MET A 29 -8.74 3.16 9.13
C MET A 29 -7.55 3.67 8.33
N LEU A 30 -6.94 2.75 7.57
CA LEU A 30 -5.97 3.05 6.53
C LEU A 30 -6.69 3.24 5.18
N TYR A 31 -6.29 4.24 4.41
CA TYR A 31 -6.76 4.48 3.06
C TYR A 31 -5.60 4.25 2.10
N VAL A 32 -5.80 3.39 1.11
CA VAL A 32 -4.71 2.88 0.27
C VAL A 32 -5.14 2.72 -1.18
N GLY A 33 -4.24 3.01 -2.11
CA GLY A 33 -4.42 2.72 -3.52
C GLY A 33 -4.50 1.22 -3.79
N HIS A 34 -5.21 0.81 -4.83
CA HIS A 34 -5.13 -0.56 -5.33
C HIS A 34 -5.19 -0.63 -6.85
N GLU A 35 -4.62 -1.69 -7.39
CA GLU A 35 -4.64 -2.00 -8.81
C GLU A 35 -5.86 -2.88 -9.14
N GLN A 36 -6.15 -3.05 -10.44
CA GLN A 36 -7.19 -3.97 -10.90
C GLN A 36 -6.71 -5.43 -10.78
N ASP A 37 -5.41 -5.65 -10.87
CA ASP A 37 -4.80 -6.98 -10.80
C ASP A 37 -4.87 -7.60 -9.39
N ARG A 38 -4.94 -8.92 -9.38
CA ARG A 38 -4.96 -9.72 -8.15
C ARG A 38 -3.54 -9.95 -7.65
N LEU A 39 -3.37 -9.98 -6.33
CA LEU A 39 -2.08 -10.22 -5.71
C LEU A 39 -1.59 -11.67 -5.96
N LYS A 40 -2.53 -12.62 -5.90
CA LYS A 40 -2.25 -14.04 -6.12
C LYS A 40 -1.78 -14.26 -7.56
N ARG A 41 -0.67 -14.99 -7.72
CA ARG A 41 -0.08 -15.36 -9.02
C ARG A 41 0.42 -14.21 -9.90
N HIS A 42 0.32 -12.94 -9.48
CA HIS A 42 0.91 -11.84 -10.24
C HIS A 42 2.44 -12.00 -10.33
N PRO A 43 3.02 -12.13 -11.54
CA PRO A 43 4.43 -12.53 -11.70
C PRO A 43 5.41 -11.58 -11.00
N TRP A 44 5.16 -10.28 -11.14
CA TRP A 44 6.01 -9.27 -10.53
C TRP A 44 5.94 -9.30 -8.99
N MET A 45 4.74 -9.44 -8.41
CA MET A 45 4.60 -9.51 -6.94
C MET A 45 5.20 -10.80 -6.39
N LYS A 46 5.00 -11.93 -7.07
CA LYS A 46 5.63 -13.20 -6.73
C LYS A 46 7.16 -13.07 -6.67
N ALA A 47 7.77 -12.45 -7.69
CA ALA A 47 9.21 -12.21 -7.71
C ALA A 47 9.67 -11.33 -6.55
N ARG A 48 8.91 -10.29 -6.18
CA ARG A 48 9.23 -9.44 -5.01
C ARG A 48 9.16 -10.21 -3.70
N PHE A 49 8.12 -11.02 -3.48
CA PHE A 49 8.03 -11.86 -2.28
C PHE A 49 9.12 -12.93 -2.21
N GLN A 50 9.54 -13.50 -3.36
CA GLN A 50 10.70 -14.39 -3.41
C GLN A 50 12.01 -13.69 -3.04
N LYS A 51 12.19 -12.42 -3.46
CA LYS A 51 13.31 -11.57 -3.05
C LYS A 51 13.26 -11.16 -1.57
N MET A 52 12.07 -11.07 -0.97
CA MET A 52 11.95 -10.91 0.48
C MET A 52 12.38 -12.19 1.21
N GLY A 53 11.90 -13.35 0.75
CA GLY A 53 12.22 -14.63 1.38
C GLY A 53 11.53 -14.86 2.72
N GLY A 54 11.94 -15.93 3.42
CA GLY A 54 11.46 -16.32 4.75
C GLY A 54 9.95 -16.19 4.95
N LYS A 55 9.58 -15.64 6.11
CA LYS A 55 8.18 -15.45 6.52
C LYS A 55 7.32 -14.67 5.50
N TYR A 56 7.92 -13.76 4.73
CA TYR A 56 7.20 -12.94 3.75
C TYR A 56 6.81 -13.77 2.52
N ASN A 57 7.75 -14.57 2.02
CA ASN A 57 7.48 -15.49 0.92
C ASN A 57 6.52 -16.60 1.33
N ASP A 58 6.66 -17.12 2.56
CA ASP A 58 5.77 -18.16 3.08
C ASP A 58 4.34 -17.63 3.26
N TRP A 59 4.18 -16.40 3.76
CA TRP A 59 2.89 -15.72 3.78
C TRP A 59 2.30 -15.57 2.38
N TYR A 60 3.09 -15.13 1.39
CA TYR A 60 2.63 -15.00 0.01
C TYR A 60 2.14 -16.33 -0.57
N ARG A 61 2.84 -17.43 -0.28
CA ARG A 61 2.48 -18.76 -0.79
C ARG A 61 1.27 -19.38 -0.09
N SER A 62 1.07 -19.11 1.20
CA SER A 62 0.11 -19.84 2.03
C SER A 62 -1.15 -19.04 2.41
N LYS A 63 -1.07 -17.70 2.44
CA LYS A 63 -2.17 -16.84 2.93
C LYS A 63 -2.79 -15.96 1.85
N VAL A 64 -2.06 -15.63 0.79
CA VAL A 64 -2.61 -14.84 -0.31
C VAL A 64 -3.64 -15.66 -1.09
N ASN A 65 -4.82 -15.08 -1.30
CA ASN A 65 -5.94 -15.71 -2.00
C ASN A 65 -6.46 -14.84 -3.15
N ASP A 66 -7.37 -15.39 -3.96
CA ASP A 66 -7.85 -14.76 -5.20
C ASP A 66 -8.71 -13.50 -4.96
N LYS A 67 -9.16 -13.25 -3.72
CA LYS A 67 -9.91 -12.05 -3.37
C LYS A 67 -9.00 -10.84 -3.12
N MET A 68 -7.72 -11.06 -2.81
CA MET A 68 -6.76 -9.99 -2.51
C MET A 68 -6.32 -9.26 -3.79
N LYS A 69 -6.54 -7.95 -3.84
CA LYS A 69 -6.02 -7.06 -4.89
C LYS A 69 -4.59 -6.63 -4.56
N ILE A 70 -3.82 -6.24 -5.57
CA ILE A 70 -2.54 -5.56 -5.34
C ILE A 70 -2.84 -4.18 -4.75
N LEU A 71 -2.31 -3.90 -3.57
CA LEU A 71 -2.30 -2.57 -2.97
C LEU A 71 -1.11 -1.77 -3.50
N ASN A 72 -1.30 -0.47 -3.71
CA ASN A 72 -0.34 0.38 -4.38
C ASN A 72 0.14 1.51 -3.45
N CYS A 73 1.47 1.65 -3.36
CA CYS A 73 2.14 2.63 -2.51
C CYS A 73 1.93 4.09 -2.93
N GLY A 74 1.54 4.34 -4.19
CA GLY A 74 1.37 5.68 -4.72
C GLY A 74 0.21 6.45 -4.08
N ILE A 75 -0.63 5.79 -3.29
CA ILE A 75 -1.59 6.44 -2.38
C ILE A 75 -1.64 5.65 -1.08
N THR A 76 -1.20 6.26 0.02
CA THR A 76 -1.45 5.77 1.38
C THR A 76 -1.79 6.92 2.29
N GLY A 77 -2.77 6.76 3.18
CA GLY A 77 -3.11 7.81 4.11
C GLY A 77 -4.08 7.40 5.19
N GLY A 78 -4.24 8.27 6.18
CA GLY A 78 -5.07 8.02 7.35
C GLY A 78 -4.78 9.02 8.45
N ARG A 79 -5.31 8.73 9.64
CA ARG A 79 -4.95 9.51 10.83
C ARG A 79 -3.47 9.29 11.17
N ARG A 80 -2.87 10.27 11.85
CA ARG A 80 -1.43 10.27 12.18
C ARG A 80 -0.95 8.97 12.83
N ASP A 81 -1.68 8.47 13.81
CA ASP A 81 -1.39 7.23 14.54
C ASP A 81 -1.37 6.01 13.59
N VAL A 82 -2.35 5.92 12.69
CA VAL A 82 -2.42 4.88 11.65
C VAL A 82 -1.21 4.96 10.72
N MET A 83 -0.84 6.17 10.29
CA MET A 83 0.29 6.37 9.38
C MET A 83 1.64 6.12 10.06
N LEU A 84 1.81 6.52 11.31
CA LEU A 84 3.00 6.18 12.10
C LEU A 84 3.14 4.67 12.28
N ARG A 85 2.03 3.96 12.55
CA ARG A 85 2.04 2.50 12.61
C ARG A 85 2.43 1.88 11.27
N LEU A 86 1.86 2.35 10.16
CA LEU A 86 2.21 1.85 8.83
C LEU A 86 3.69 2.08 8.51
N ILE A 87 4.19 3.30 8.70
CA ILE A 87 5.59 3.66 8.41
C ILE A 87 6.55 2.89 9.31
N GLY A 88 6.25 2.76 10.60
CA GLY A 88 7.04 1.95 11.52
C GLY A 88 7.17 0.49 11.06
N ARG A 89 6.04 -0.11 10.66
CA ARG A 89 6.03 -1.48 10.12
C ARG A 89 6.75 -1.59 8.78
N MET A 90 6.64 -0.59 7.90
CA MET A 90 7.40 -0.53 6.65
C MET A 90 8.91 -0.51 6.93
N THR A 91 9.36 0.32 7.88
CA THR A 91 10.76 0.38 8.32
C THR A 91 11.23 -0.96 8.90
N GLU A 92 10.44 -1.58 9.77
CA GLU A 92 10.77 -2.88 10.36
C GLU A 92 10.92 -3.99 9.30
N VAL A 93 9.98 -4.07 8.35
CA VAL A 93 10.04 -5.07 7.27
C VAL A 93 11.22 -4.81 6.34
N LEU A 94 11.43 -3.56 5.90
CA LEU A 94 12.50 -3.22 4.96
C LEU A 94 13.89 -3.30 5.61
N SER A 95 13.98 -3.14 6.93
CA SER A 95 15.23 -3.25 7.70
C SER A 95 15.50 -4.66 8.22
N ASP A 96 14.62 -5.63 7.96
CA ASP A 96 14.78 -7.01 8.40
C ASP A 96 16.10 -7.60 7.80
N PRO A 97 17.07 -7.99 8.64
CA PRO A 97 18.36 -8.49 8.17
C PRO A 97 18.24 -9.83 7.43
N ASN A 98 17.11 -10.54 7.60
CA ASN A 98 16.86 -11.82 6.96
C ASN A 98 16.26 -11.71 5.55
N LEU A 99 16.10 -10.49 5.01
CA LEU A 99 15.67 -10.35 3.63
C LEU A 99 16.70 -10.95 2.67
N ASN A 100 16.25 -11.87 1.81
CA ASN A 100 17.13 -12.53 0.82
C ASN A 100 17.86 -11.51 -0.06
N VAL A 101 17.19 -10.42 -0.46
CA VAL A 101 17.78 -9.35 -1.28
C VAL A 101 19.01 -8.71 -0.63
N ARG A 102 19.03 -8.57 0.71
CA ARG A 102 20.16 -8.00 1.46
C ARG A 102 21.34 -8.95 1.50
N GLN A 103 21.08 -10.23 1.75
CA GLN A 103 22.11 -11.28 1.75
C GLN A 103 22.78 -11.40 0.39
N LYS A 104 22.00 -11.21 -0.69
CA LYS A 104 22.47 -11.23 -2.08
C LYS A 104 23.07 -9.90 -2.56
N LYS A 105 23.08 -8.85 -1.73
CA LYS A 105 23.58 -7.51 -2.08
C LYS A 105 22.92 -6.93 -3.34
N GLU A 106 21.64 -7.19 -3.54
CA GLU A 106 20.84 -6.66 -4.64
C GLU A 106 20.12 -5.36 -4.23
N ASP A 107 19.67 -4.58 -5.23
CA ASP A 107 18.87 -3.37 -4.99
C ASP A 107 17.56 -3.67 -4.26
N ILE A 108 17.32 -2.94 -3.17
CA ILE A 108 16.14 -3.07 -2.34
C ILE A 108 14.98 -2.30 -2.95
N ASN A 109 14.28 -2.95 -3.87
CA ASN A 109 13.01 -2.47 -4.43
C ASN A 109 11.88 -3.41 -3.99
N LEU A 110 11.41 -3.22 -2.74
CA LEU A 110 10.47 -4.11 -2.04
C LEU A 110 9.28 -3.37 -1.40
N ASN A 111 9.11 -2.07 -1.64
CA ASN A 111 8.06 -1.24 -1.05
C ASN A 111 6.66 -1.82 -1.29
N MET A 112 6.33 -2.20 -2.53
CA MET A 112 5.01 -2.75 -2.88
C MET A 112 4.74 -4.08 -2.17
N ALA A 113 5.71 -5.00 -2.13
CA ALA A 113 5.55 -6.27 -1.44
C ALA A 113 5.43 -6.09 0.08
N SER A 114 6.22 -5.19 0.66
CA SER A 114 6.16 -4.83 2.08
C SER A 114 4.80 -4.24 2.44
N LEU A 115 4.29 -3.27 1.66
CA LEU A 115 2.97 -2.68 1.86
C LEU A 115 1.87 -3.75 1.81
N ASN A 116 1.88 -4.61 0.78
CA ASN A 116 0.85 -5.64 0.63
C ASN A 116 0.88 -6.61 1.82
N TYR A 117 2.07 -7.06 2.26
CA TYR A 117 2.20 -7.88 3.45
C TYR A 117 1.60 -7.18 4.68
N ILE A 118 2.08 -5.98 5.00
CA ILE A 118 1.71 -5.23 6.21
C ILE A 118 0.21 -4.92 6.24
N VAL A 119 -0.36 -4.43 5.14
CA VAL A 119 -1.78 -4.04 5.14
C VAL A 119 -2.68 -5.26 5.31
N TYR A 120 -2.37 -6.37 4.64
CA TYR A 120 -3.18 -7.58 4.77
C TYR A 120 -2.96 -8.34 6.09
N THR A 121 -1.84 -8.16 6.80
CA THR A 121 -1.60 -8.80 8.11
C THR A 121 -1.99 -7.91 9.28
N ASP A 122 -1.59 -6.64 9.27
CA ASP A 122 -1.62 -5.77 10.44
C ASP A 122 -2.85 -4.85 10.43
N PHE A 123 -3.39 -4.59 9.22
CA PHE A 123 -4.57 -3.76 8.98
C PHE A 123 -5.73 -4.55 8.38
N ALA A 124 -5.74 -5.88 8.54
CA ALA A 124 -6.83 -6.73 8.07
C ALA A 124 -8.20 -6.22 8.57
N GLY A 125 -9.12 -5.95 7.63
CA GLY A 125 -10.44 -5.37 7.94
C GLY A 125 -10.44 -3.89 8.35
N LYS A 126 -9.27 -3.24 8.44
CA LYS A 126 -9.08 -1.84 8.83
C LYS A 126 -8.44 -1.00 7.72
N PHE A 127 -8.74 -1.31 6.46
CA PHE A 127 -8.35 -0.49 5.33
C PHE A 127 -9.47 -0.30 4.29
N VAL A 128 -9.39 0.78 3.53
CA VAL A 128 -10.28 1.12 2.41
C VAL A 128 -9.43 1.44 1.19
N GLY A 129 -9.79 0.90 0.02
CA GLY A 129 -9.15 1.28 -1.23
C GLY A 129 -10.09 1.61 -2.39
N ASN A 130 -11.39 1.27 -2.32
CA ASN A 130 -12.31 1.67 -3.39
C ASN A 130 -12.66 3.17 -3.28
N ALA A 131 -13.50 3.67 -4.19
CA ALA A 131 -14.09 5.00 -4.07
C ALA A 131 -14.70 5.23 -2.66
N PRO A 132 -14.51 6.42 -2.06
CA PRO A 132 -13.99 7.65 -2.68
C PRO A 132 -12.46 7.78 -2.65
N VAL A 133 -11.68 6.77 -2.25
CA VAL A 133 -10.22 6.93 -2.08
C VAL A 133 -9.54 7.34 -3.38
N HIS A 134 -9.72 6.55 -4.45
CA HIS A 134 -9.09 6.86 -5.73
C HIS A 134 -9.91 6.45 -6.94
N SER A 135 -9.62 7.04 -8.10
CA SER A 135 -10.11 6.61 -9.42
C SER A 135 -9.60 5.21 -9.77
N VAL A 136 -10.19 4.55 -10.76
CA VAL A 136 -9.65 3.26 -11.23
C VAL A 136 -8.22 3.47 -11.76
N TYR A 137 -7.27 2.69 -11.23
CA TYR A 137 -5.85 2.83 -11.58
C TYR A 137 -5.60 2.61 -13.09
N LYS A 138 -4.79 3.49 -13.69
CA LYS A 138 -4.40 3.51 -15.12
C LYS A 138 -5.55 3.73 -16.09
N ARG A 139 -6.64 4.36 -15.64
CA ARG A 139 -7.78 4.72 -16.49
C ARG A 139 -7.84 6.20 -16.84
N PHE A 140 -6.96 7.05 -16.30
CA PHE A 140 -6.89 8.47 -16.65
C PHE A 140 -8.23 9.19 -16.48
N GLU A 141 -8.97 8.85 -15.43
CA GLU A 141 -10.31 9.36 -15.13
C GLU A 141 -10.29 10.81 -14.58
N THR A 142 -9.57 11.70 -15.28
CA THR A 142 -9.29 13.10 -14.92
C THR A 142 -10.54 13.99 -14.79
N ARG A 143 -11.73 13.48 -15.08
CA ARG A 143 -13.01 14.21 -14.95
C ARG A 143 -13.83 13.80 -13.72
N ARG A 144 -13.41 12.76 -12.98
CA ARG A 144 -14.06 12.33 -11.72
C ARG A 144 -14.00 13.45 -10.68
N LYS A 145 -15.13 13.69 -10.00
CA LYS A 145 -15.29 14.72 -8.95
C LYS A 145 -15.73 14.16 -7.60
N ASP A 146 -15.80 12.84 -7.50
CA ASP A 146 -16.31 12.05 -6.37
C ASP A 146 -15.23 11.11 -5.80
N VAL A 147 -13.96 11.41 -6.08
CA VAL A 147 -12.78 10.69 -5.54
C VAL A 147 -11.76 11.69 -5.00
N TRP A 148 -11.01 11.27 -3.97
CA TRP A 148 -9.96 12.08 -3.36
C TRP A 148 -8.74 12.18 -4.25
N PHE A 149 -8.38 11.09 -4.92
CA PHE A 149 -7.21 11.03 -5.80
C PHE A 149 -7.56 10.46 -7.18
N VAL A 150 -7.05 11.09 -8.23
CA VAL A 150 -7.01 10.48 -9.57
C VAL A 150 -5.60 9.93 -9.76
N HIS A 151 -5.48 8.62 -9.98
CA HIS A 151 -4.19 7.92 -10.02
C HIS A 151 -4.02 7.16 -11.31
N LYS A 152 -3.10 7.65 -12.16
CA LYS A 152 -2.93 7.24 -13.56
C LYS A 152 -4.26 7.28 -14.29
#